data_AF-A0A2W5H294-F1
#
_entry.id   AF-A0A2W5H294-F1
#
_cell.length_a   1.000
_cell.length_b   1.000
_cell.length_c   1.000
_cell.angle_alpha   90.00
_cell.angle_beta   90.00
_cell.angle_gamma   90.00
#
_symmetry.space_group_name_H-M   'P 1'
#
loop_
_entity.id
_entity.type
_entity.pdbx_description
1 polymer ?
#
loop_
_entity_poly.entity_id
_entity_poly.type
_entity_poly.pdbx_seq_one_letter_code
_entity_poly.pdbx_strand_id
1 'polypeptide(L)'
;ESNTIVLDSRSKDRYDKKHVKGAIHMAFTDFTQGNLNRLIPDPTTRILIYCNNNFMGDQVNFATKTVMPVSNTLLQDTRPVMLALNIPTFINLYGYGFKNIYELDELVNVRDSRIQFEGTDVK
;
A
#
# COMPACT_ATOMS: atom_id res chain seq x y z
N GLU A 1 2.42 13.49 -13.04
CA GLU A 1 2.91 13.26 -14.42
C GLU A 1 1.87 12.42 -15.17
N SER A 2 1.86 12.47 -16.51
CA SER A 2 0.76 11.95 -17.34
C SER A 2 0.65 10.42 -17.41
N ASN A 3 1.68 9.67 -16.99
CA ASN A 3 1.67 8.20 -16.95
C ASN A 3 1.99 7.70 -15.53
N THR A 4 1.17 8.11 -14.56
CA THR A 4 1.32 7.73 -13.15
C THR A 4 0.06 7.05 -12.65
N ILE A 5 0.22 5.89 -12.03
CA ILE A 5 -0.85 5.18 -11.34
C ILE A 5 -0.55 5.10 -9.84
N VAL A 6 -1.61 5.01 -9.05
CA VAL A 6 -1.52 4.58 -7.64
C VAL A 6 -2.03 3.15 -7.58
N LEU A 7 -1.22 2.22 -7.09
CA LEU A 7 -1.55 0.81 -7.00
C LEU A 7 -1.79 0.40 -5.54
N ASP A 8 -2.98 -0.10 -5.26
CA ASP A 8 -3.32 -0.74 -4.00
C ASP A 8 -3.23 -2.26 -4.17
N SER A 9 -2.25 -2.87 -3.50
CA SER A 9 -2.04 -4.32 -3.52
C SER A 9 -2.61 -5.06 -2.32
N ARG A 10 -3.42 -4.40 -1.48
CA ARG A 10 -4.08 -5.01 -0.34
C ARG A 10 -5.21 -5.94 -0.79
N SER A 11 -5.90 -6.56 0.16
CA SER A 11 -7.06 -7.39 -0.16
C SER A 11 -8.17 -6.55 -0.81
N LYS A 12 -8.94 -7.17 -1.70
CA LYS A 12 -10.08 -6.53 -2.36
C LYS A 12 -11.09 -5.94 -1.36
N ASP A 13 -11.38 -6.65 -0.27
CA ASP A 13 -12.25 -6.15 0.80
C ASP A 13 -11.76 -4.80 1.39
N ARG A 14 -10.45 -4.63 1.57
CA ARG A 14 -9.89 -3.39 2.13
C ARG A 14 -9.93 -2.25 1.11
N TYR A 15 -9.60 -2.55 -0.14
CA TYR A 15 -9.75 -1.61 -1.23
C TYR A 15 -11.19 -1.12 -1.36
N ASP A 16 -12.16 -2.04 -1.49
CA ASP A 16 -13.58 -1.73 -1.68
C ASP A 16 -14.15 -0.87 -0.55
N LYS A 17 -13.71 -1.09 0.70
CA LYS A 17 -14.12 -0.29 1.86
C LYS A 17 -13.52 1.10 1.85
N LYS A 18 -12.19 1.22 1.69
CA LYS A 18 -11.50 2.50 1.68
C LYS A 18 -10.12 2.40 1.02
N HIS A 19 -9.92 3.17 -0.04
CA HIS A 19 -8.66 3.31 -0.76
C HIS A 19 -8.42 4.76 -1.16
N VAL A 20 -7.18 5.09 -1.48
CA VAL A 20 -6.84 6.42 -2.05
C VAL A 20 -7.62 6.61 -3.35
N LYS A 21 -8.30 7.75 -3.49
CA LYS A 21 -9.12 8.07 -4.65
C LYS A 21 -8.34 7.93 -5.97
N GLY A 22 -8.94 7.24 -6.94
CA GLY A 22 -8.31 6.96 -8.23
C GLY A 22 -7.16 5.94 -8.20
N ALA A 23 -6.87 5.31 -7.06
CA ALA A 23 -6.01 4.14 -7.04
C ALA A 23 -6.67 2.99 -7.78
N ILE A 24 -5.87 2.15 -8.44
CA ILE A 24 -6.31 0.90 -9.05
C ILE A 24 -5.95 -0.27 -8.14
N HIS A 25 -6.74 -1.34 -8.20
CA HIS A 25 -6.56 -2.51 -7.35
C HIS A 25 -5.97 -3.70 -8.12
N MET A 26 -4.99 -4.36 -7.50
CA MET A 26 -4.59 -5.72 -7.83
C MET A 26 -4.13 -6.41 -6.56
N ALA A 27 -4.87 -7.40 -6.05
CA ALA A 27 -4.43 -8.11 -4.86
C ALA A 27 -3.05 -8.75 -5.10
N PHE A 28 -2.17 -8.70 -4.10
CA PHE A 28 -0.83 -9.28 -4.19
C PHE A 28 -0.82 -10.75 -4.67
N THR A 29 -1.84 -11.52 -4.27
CA THR A 29 -2.01 -12.93 -4.67
C THR A 29 -2.28 -13.12 -6.16
N ASP A 30 -2.69 -12.07 -6.87
CA ASP A 30 -3.09 -12.13 -8.27
C ASP A 30 -1.96 -11.68 -9.22
N PHE A 31 -0.77 -11.39 -8.68
CA PHE A 31 0.37 -10.91 -9.45
C PHE A 31 0.87 -11.99 -10.40
N THR A 32 0.60 -11.78 -11.68
CA THR A 32 1.14 -12.55 -12.81
C THR A 32 1.50 -11.58 -13.92
N GLN A 33 2.44 -11.95 -14.79
CA GLN A 33 2.79 -11.13 -15.95
C GLN A 33 1.56 -10.79 -16.80
N GLY A 34 0.66 -11.76 -17.01
CA GLY A 34 -0.55 -11.55 -17.81
C GLY A 34 -1.55 -10.58 -17.16
N ASN A 35 -1.77 -10.69 -15.85
CA ASN A 35 -2.67 -9.77 -15.13
C ASN A 35 -2.08 -8.36 -15.08
N LEU A 36 -0.77 -8.25 -14.80
CA LEU A 36 -0.08 -6.96 -14.77
C LEU A 36 -0.10 -6.29 -16.14
N ASN A 37 0.19 -7.00 -17.24
CA ASN A 37 0.14 -6.43 -18.59
C ASN A 37 -1.27 -6.00 -19.00
N ARG A 38 -2.32 -6.64 -18.47
CA ARG A 38 -3.71 -6.21 -18.73
C ARG A 38 -4.04 -4.91 -18.00
N LEU A 39 -3.52 -4.74 -16.79
CA LEU A 39 -3.79 -3.57 -15.94
C LEU A 39 -2.86 -2.38 -16.26
N ILE A 40 -1.58 -2.67 -16.50
CA ILE A 40 -0.47 -1.74 -16.69
C ILE A 40 0.34 -2.23 -17.92
N PRO A 41 -0.13 -1.95 -19.15
CA PRO A 41 0.50 -2.49 -20.36
C PRO A 41 1.90 -1.91 -20.65
N ASP A 42 2.16 -0.70 -20.15
CA ASP A 42 3.42 0.01 -20.36
C ASP A 42 4.36 -0.16 -19.15
N PRO A 43 5.52 -0.84 -19.28
CA PRO A 43 6.45 -1.04 -18.18
C PRO A 43 7.17 0.25 -17.74
N THR A 44 7.04 1.34 -18.49
CA THR A 44 7.60 2.65 -18.15
C THR A 44 6.66 3.49 -17.28
N THR A 45 5.40 3.06 -17.13
CA THR A 45 4.41 3.70 -16.24
C THR A 45 4.99 3.88 -14.84
N ARG A 46 4.86 5.09 -14.30
CA ARG A 46 5.20 5.38 -12.90
C ARG A 46 4.16 4.74 -12.00
N ILE A 47 4.60 3.89 -11.08
CA ILE A 47 3.73 3.20 -10.13
C ILE A 47 4.00 3.72 -8.73
N LEU A 48 3.00 4.33 -8.12
CA LEU A 48 3.02 4.69 -6.71
C LEU A 48 2.35 3.59 -5.90
N ILE A 49 3.09 2.93 -5.02
CA ILE A 49 2.55 1.88 -4.13
C ILE A 49 2.36 2.42 -2.73
N TYR A 50 1.34 1.92 -2.04
CA TYR A 50 1.09 2.22 -0.63
C TYR A 50 0.55 1.00 0.10
N CYS A 51 0.65 1.01 1.42
CA CYS A 51 0.10 -0.02 2.29
C CYS A 51 -0.72 0.56 3.44
N ASN A 52 -1.13 -0.31 4.38
CA ASN A 52 -1.84 0.11 5.58
C ASN A 52 -1.01 1.09 6.43
N ASN A 53 0.31 0.86 6.53
CA ASN A 53 1.19 1.62 7.41
C ASN A 53 1.45 3.05 6.92
N ASN A 54 1.00 3.40 5.71
CA ASN A 54 1.01 4.78 5.22
C ASN A 54 -0.13 5.62 5.79
N PHE A 55 -1.10 5.02 6.49
CA PHE A 55 -2.28 5.73 6.98
C PHE A 55 -2.52 5.54 8.48
N MET A 56 -2.89 6.62 9.15
CA MET A 56 -3.35 6.61 10.54
C MET A 56 -4.73 7.22 10.71
N GLY A 57 -5.43 6.83 11.77
CA GLY A 57 -6.77 7.36 12.11
C GLY A 57 -7.94 6.52 11.61
N ASP A 58 -7.69 5.37 10.98
CA ASP A 58 -8.69 4.37 10.61
C ASP A 58 -8.10 2.94 10.68
N GLN A 59 -8.14 2.34 11.88
CA GLN A 59 -7.63 0.98 12.11
C GLN A 59 -8.56 -0.11 11.55
N VAL A 60 -9.77 0.24 11.14
CA VAL A 60 -10.70 -0.72 10.52
C VAL A 60 -10.26 -0.99 9.09
N ASN A 61 -9.95 0.05 8.33
CA ASN A 61 -9.62 -0.05 6.91
C ASN A 61 -8.11 -0.03 6.61
N PHE A 62 -7.32 0.62 7.46
CA PHE A 62 -5.86 0.68 7.38
C PHE A 62 -5.25 0.12 8.67
N ALA A 63 -5.64 -1.11 9.03
CA ALA A 63 -5.13 -1.80 10.21
C ALA A 63 -3.60 -1.83 10.18
N THR A 64 -2.99 -1.22 11.22
CA THR A 64 -1.53 -1.15 11.36
C THR A 64 -0.92 -2.54 11.39
N LYS A 65 0.24 -2.67 10.75
CA LYS A 65 0.99 -3.91 10.65
C LYS A 65 2.30 -3.68 11.36
N THR A 66 2.16 -3.52 12.67
CA THR A 66 3.22 -3.31 13.64
C THR A 66 3.32 -4.50 14.57
N VAL A 67 4.55 -4.89 14.91
CA VAL A 67 4.81 -5.87 15.94
C VAL A 67 5.13 -5.13 17.24
N MET A 68 4.43 -5.50 18.31
CA MET A 68 4.80 -5.13 19.68
C MET A 68 5.70 -6.24 20.24
N PRO A 69 7.00 -5.99 20.49
CA PRO A 69 7.86 -6.98 21.11
C PRO A 69 7.36 -7.32 22.51
N VAL A 70 7.29 -8.62 22.83
CA VAL A 70 6.99 -9.06 24.19
C VAL A 70 8.28 -8.96 25.00
N SER A 71 8.31 -8.05 25.98
CA SER A 71 9.47 -7.87 26.86
C SER A 71 9.52 -8.97 27.91
N ASN A 72 10.59 -9.75 27.88
CA ASN A 72 10.89 -10.74 28.93
C ASN A 72 12.09 -10.35 29.79
N THR A 73 12.71 -9.19 29.53
CA THR A 73 13.86 -8.67 30.28
C THR A 73 13.85 -7.14 30.33
N LEU A 74 14.42 -6.57 31.40
CA LEU A 74 14.43 -5.12 31.68
C LEU A 74 15.25 -4.28 30.68
N LEU A 75 16.03 -4.90 29.80
CA LEU A 75 16.95 -4.23 28.88
C LEU A 75 16.51 -4.29 27.41
N GLN A 76 15.32 -4.82 27.13
CA GLN A 76 14.87 -5.02 25.75
C GLN A 76 14.11 -3.80 25.22
N ASP A 77 14.45 -3.38 23.99
CA ASP A 77 13.74 -2.34 23.27
C ASP A 77 12.28 -2.75 23.04
N THR A 78 11.36 -2.00 23.63
CA THR A 78 9.91 -2.23 23.58
C THR A 78 9.21 -1.41 22.51
N ARG A 79 9.97 -0.70 21.66
CA ARG A 79 9.39 0.12 20.60
C ARG A 79 8.67 -0.75 19.56
N PRO A 80 7.49 -0.33 19.08
CA PRO A 80 6.80 -1.02 18.00
C PRO A 80 7.66 -1.04 16.73
N VAL A 81 7.69 -2.19 16.06
CA VAL A 81 8.38 -2.34 14.77
C VAL A 81 7.34 -2.29 13.66
N MET A 82 7.46 -1.33 12.75
CA MET A 82 6.61 -1.24 11.55
C MET A 82 7.11 -2.21 10.49
N LEU A 83 6.20 -2.98 9.89
CA LEU A 83 6.53 -3.89 8.80
C LEU A 83 6.39 -3.16 7.46
N ALA A 84 7.42 -3.26 6.61
CA ALA A 84 7.41 -2.69 5.27
C ALA A 84 6.64 -3.60 4.29
N LEU A 85 5.32 -3.43 4.27
CA LEU A 85 4.43 -4.31 3.50
C LEU A 85 4.43 -4.07 1.99
N ASN A 86 4.99 -2.95 1.54
CA ASN A 86 5.14 -2.67 0.11
C ASN A 86 6.39 -3.32 -0.49
N ILE A 87 7.35 -3.80 0.32
CA ILE A 87 8.58 -4.44 -0.21
C ILE A 87 8.26 -5.65 -1.11
N PRO A 88 7.38 -6.60 -0.74
CA PRO A 88 7.02 -7.69 -1.63
C PRO A 88 6.39 -7.22 -2.94
N THR A 89 5.52 -6.21 -2.89
CA THR A 89 4.90 -5.59 -4.06
C THR A 89 5.95 -4.98 -4.96
N PHE A 90 6.89 -4.21 -4.41
CA PHE A 90 8.02 -3.64 -5.13
C PHE A 90 8.85 -4.71 -5.83
N ILE A 91 9.26 -5.76 -5.10
CA ILE A 91 10.10 -6.85 -5.65
C ILE A 91 9.40 -7.52 -6.83
N ASN A 92 8.09 -7.80 -6.71
CA ASN A 92 7.36 -8.44 -7.79
C ASN A 92 7.22 -7.53 -9.01
N LEU A 93 6.78 -6.27 -8.83
CA LEU A 93 6.70 -5.29 -9.93
C LEU A 93 8.06 -5.15 -10.63
N TYR A 94 9.13 -5.04 -9.85
CA TYR A 94 10.49 -4.95 -10.37
C TYR A 94 10.90 -6.19 -11.15
N GLY A 95 10.56 -7.38 -10.64
CA GLY A 95 10.80 -8.66 -11.30
C GLY A 95 10.05 -8.80 -12.63
N TYR A 96 8.84 -8.26 -12.72
CA TYR A 96 8.03 -8.24 -13.95
C TYR A 96 8.42 -7.13 -14.94
N GLY A 97 9.40 -6.29 -14.61
CA GLY A 97 9.99 -5.31 -15.53
C GLY A 97 9.61 -3.85 -15.29
N PHE A 98 8.73 -3.56 -14.33
CA PHE A 98 8.41 -2.18 -13.95
C PHE A 98 9.59 -1.60 -13.14
N LYS A 99 10.19 -0.51 -13.61
CA LYS A 99 11.37 0.10 -12.94
C LYS A 99 11.08 1.46 -12.30
N ASN A 100 9.95 2.06 -12.64
CA ASN A 100 9.54 3.40 -12.21
C ASN A 100 8.60 3.30 -11.00
N ILE A 101 9.04 2.64 -9.93
CA ILE A 101 8.21 2.31 -8.75
C ILE A 101 8.63 3.17 -7.56
N TYR A 102 7.66 3.81 -6.90
CA TYR A 102 7.86 4.61 -5.69
C TYR A 102 6.88 4.21 -4.60
N GLU A 103 7.33 4.23 -3.35
CA GLU A 103 6.48 4.04 -2.18
C GLU A 103 6.11 5.40 -1.57
N LEU A 104 4.92 5.50 -0.97
CA LEU A 104 4.61 6.63 -0.09
C LEU A 104 5.54 6.59 1.14
N ASP A 105 6.35 7.63 1.32
CA ASP A 105 7.30 7.74 2.43
C ASP A 105 6.62 8.17 3.75
N GLU A 106 5.47 8.84 3.66
CA GLU A 106 4.84 9.48 4.82
C GLU A 106 3.76 8.62 5.49
N LEU A 107 3.70 8.72 6.82
CA LEU A 107 2.52 8.35 7.61
C LEU A 107 1.51 9.50 7.53
N VAL A 108 0.43 9.29 6.79
CA VAL A 108 -0.60 10.30 6.50
C VAL A 108 -1.83 10.07 7.36
N ASN A 109 -2.38 11.12 7.97
CA ASN A 109 -3.67 11.02 8.65
C ASN A 109 -4.80 10.92 7.62
N VAL A 110 -5.76 10.01 7.81
CA VAL A 110 -6.93 9.88 6.90
C VAL A 110 -7.80 11.14 6.83
N ARG A 111 -7.61 12.11 7.75
CA ARG A 111 -8.27 13.42 7.75
C ARG A 111 -7.45 14.53 7.08
N ASP A 112 -6.26 14.22 6.54
CA ASP A 112 -5.45 15.21 5.83
C ASP A 112 -6.18 15.67 4.57
N SER A 113 -6.41 16.97 4.43
CA SER A 113 -7.17 17.54 3.32
C SER A 113 -6.48 17.40 1.96
N ARG A 114 -5.17 17.07 1.94
CA ARG A 114 -4.40 16.85 0.71
C ARG A 114 -4.71 15.51 0.06
N ILE A 115 -5.30 14.56 0.80
CA ILE A 115 -5.64 13.23 0.30
C ILE A 115 -7.16 13.03 0.27
N GLN A 116 -7.64 12.36 -0.78
CA GLN A 116 -9.03 11.95 -0.93
C GLN A 116 -9.10 10.43 -0.94
N PHE A 117 -10.19 9.89 -0.40
CA PHE A 117 -10.46 8.46 -0.37
C PHE A 117 -11.76 8.14 -1.12
N GLU A 118 -11.86 6.92 -1.62
CA GLU A 118 -13.06 6.32 -2.21
C GLU A 118 -13.33 4.96 -1.57
N GLY A 119 -14.57 4.47 -1.68
CA GLY A 119 -14.99 3.18 -1.13
C GLY A 119 -16.29 3.28 -0.32
N THR A 120 -16.80 2.11 0.10
CA THR A 120 -18.09 2.01 0.81
C THR A 120 -18.09 2.65 2.20
N ASP A 121 -16.92 2.80 2.81
CA ASP A 121 -16.76 3.31 4.18
C ASP A 121 -16.27 4.78 4.20
N VAL A 122 -16.26 5.46 3.05
CA VAL A 122 -15.98 6.89 2.93
C VAL A 122 -17.31 7.64 3.06
N LYS A 123 -17.35 8.62 3.97
CA LYS A 123 -18.52 9.47 4.25
C LYS A 123 -18.28 10.89 3.78
#